data_AF-A0A7V9KH30-F1
#
_entry.id   AF-A0A7V9KH30-F1
#
_cell.length_a   1.000
_cell.length_b   1.000
_cell.length_c   1.000
_cell.angle_alpha   90.00
_cell.angle_beta   90.00
_cell.angle_gamma   90.00
#
_symmetry.space_group_name_H-M   'P 1'
#
loop_
_entity.id
_entity.type
_entity.pdbx_description
1 polymer ?
#
loop_
_entity_poly.entity_id
_entity_poly.type
_entity_poly.pdbx_seq_one_letter_code
_entity_poly.pdbx_strand_id
1 'polypeptide(L)'
;MVEPQPDGTLKIFQNPDTLFPQGGEVYSGEGFFHSGFMGNVAPGGPSFGGLNPYELTFDTPGEYSYYCILHASGPEGPGMAGTIIVR
;
A
#
# COMPACT_ATOMS: atom_id res chain seq x y z
N MET A 1 3.62 -2.22 -14.83
CA MET A 1 4.55 -2.89 -15.77
C MET A 1 5.93 -2.32 -15.57
N VAL A 2 6.96 -3.17 -15.47
CA VAL A 2 8.37 -2.75 -15.39
C VAL A 2 9.03 -3.16 -16.70
N GLU A 3 9.65 -2.21 -17.40
CA GLU A 3 10.29 -2.42 -18.69
C GLU A 3 11.78 -2.04 -18.61
N PRO A 4 12.70 -3.01 -18.78
CA PRO A 4 14.13 -2.73 -18.87
C PRO A 4 14.44 -1.85 -20.07
N GLN A 5 15.26 -0.81 -19.88
CA GLN A 5 15.70 0.08 -20.94
C GLN A 5 17.13 -0.27 -21.41
N PRO A 6 17.51 0.05 -22.66
CA PRO A 6 18.85 -0.26 -23.19
C PRO A 6 20.02 0.35 -22.40
N ASP A 7 19.78 1.43 -21.66
CA ASP A 7 20.77 2.09 -20.78
C ASP A 7 20.84 1.47 -19.37
N GLY A 8 20.09 0.39 -19.11
CA GLY A 8 20.02 -0.29 -17.83
C GLY A 8 19.05 0.35 -16.83
N THR A 9 18.37 1.44 -17.18
CA THR A 9 17.30 2.00 -16.34
C THR A 9 16.02 1.19 -16.44
N LEU A 10 15.14 1.32 -15.46
CA LEU A 10 13.81 0.70 -15.47
C LEU A 10 12.76 1.76 -15.76
N LYS A 11 11.92 1.51 -16.77
CA LYS A 11 10.70 2.28 -16.98
C LYS A 11 9.56 1.63 -16.22
N ILE A 12 8.93 2.38 -15.32
CA ILE A 12 7.86 1.89 -14.46
C ILE A 12 6.54 2.53 -14.92
N PHE A 13 5.62 1.70 -15.38
CA PHE A 13 4.25 2.09 -15.67
C PHE A 13 3.36 1.61 -14.53
N GLN A 14 3.14 2.49 -13.56
CA GLN A 14 2.28 2.24 -12.42
C GLN A 14 1.46 3.49 -12.10
N ASN A 15 0.22 3.30 -11.66
CA ASN A 15 -0.60 4.42 -11.19
C ASN A 15 0.08 5.04 -9.96
N PRO A 16 0.47 6.33 -9.98
CA PRO A 16 1.10 6.98 -8.82
C PRO A 16 0.22 6.91 -7.58
N ASP A 17 -1.11 6.95 -7.74
CA ASP A 17 -2.06 6.91 -6.64
C ASP A 17 -2.04 5.57 -5.92
N THR A 18 -1.67 4.47 -6.60
CA THR A 18 -1.54 3.15 -5.93
C THR A 18 -0.10 2.85 -5.51
N LEU A 19 0.86 3.56 -6.08
CA LEU A 19 2.29 3.38 -5.80
C LEU A 19 2.74 4.08 -4.51
N PHE A 20 2.25 5.30 -4.28
CA PHE A 20 2.65 6.14 -3.15
C PHE A 20 1.58 6.18 -2.05
N PRO A 21 1.96 6.51 -0.79
CA PRO A 21 0.98 6.67 0.28
C PRO A 21 -0.15 7.63 -0.09
N GLN A 22 -1.38 7.25 0.25
CA GLN A 22 -2.57 8.08 0.04
C GLN A 22 -3.27 8.33 1.37
N GLY A 23 -3.95 9.47 1.45
CA GLY A 23 -4.60 9.96 2.66
C GLY A 23 -3.69 10.84 3.51
N GLY A 24 -4.04 10.98 4.78
CA GLY A 24 -3.24 11.65 5.80
C GLY A 24 -2.80 10.71 6.91
N GLU A 25 -2.36 11.26 8.03
CA GLU A 25 -1.87 10.50 9.18
C GLU A 25 -2.99 10.05 10.14
N VAL A 26 -4.22 10.56 9.96
CA VAL A 26 -5.39 10.25 10.80
C VAL A 26 -6.53 9.75 9.92
N TYR A 27 -7.11 8.62 10.30
CA TYR A 27 -8.25 7.99 9.65
C TYR A 27 -9.48 8.00 10.57
N SER A 28 -10.52 8.71 10.13
CA SER A 28 -11.76 8.89 10.90
C SER A 28 -12.90 7.95 10.50
N GLY A 29 -12.60 6.90 9.74
CA GLY A 29 -13.53 5.82 9.40
C GLY A 29 -14.02 5.80 7.95
N GLU A 30 -13.67 6.81 7.15
CA GLU A 30 -14.02 6.90 5.73
C GLU A 30 -12.83 7.39 4.89
N GLY A 31 -12.85 7.08 3.59
CA GLY A 31 -11.85 7.52 2.62
C GLY A 31 -10.85 6.44 2.21
N PHE A 32 -9.93 6.80 1.31
CA PHE A 32 -8.94 5.90 0.73
C PHE A 32 -7.56 6.18 1.34
N PHE A 33 -7.09 5.26 2.20
CA PHE A 33 -5.82 5.37 2.92
C PHE A 33 -5.00 4.12 2.70
N HIS A 34 -3.73 4.28 2.31
CA HIS A 34 -2.82 3.16 2.17
C HIS A 34 -1.37 3.59 2.16
N SER A 35 -0.47 2.66 2.47
CA SER A 35 0.98 2.85 2.46
C SER A 35 1.60 2.96 1.05
N GLY A 36 0.82 2.64 0.01
CA GLY A 36 1.35 2.45 -1.32
C GLY A 36 1.97 1.06 -1.44
N PHE A 37 2.92 0.89 -2.36
CA PHE A 37 3.63 -0.38 -2.46
C PHE A 37 4.75 -0.39 -1.45
N MET A 38 4.79 -1.41 -0.60
CA MET A 38 5.87 -1.61 0.37
C MET A 38 6.83 -2.66 -0.16
N GLY A 39 8.00 -2.21 -0.62
CA GLY A 39 9.08 -3.08 -1.11
C GLY A 39 9.47 -2.84 -2.57
N ASN A 40 10.23 -3.78 -3.12
CA ASN A 40 10.77 -3.65 -4.48
C ASN A 40 9.70 -4.05 -5.50
N VAL A 41 9.43 -3.18 -6.47
CA VAL A 41 8.48 -3.46 -7.57
C VAL A 41 9.01 -4.47 -8.60
N ALA A 42 10.31 -4.78 -8.54
CA ALA A 42 10.99 -5.79 -9.34
C ALA A 42 12.26 -6.27 -8.62
N PRO A 43 12.76 -7.49 -8.89
CA PRO A 43 14.06 -7.93 -8.38
C PRO A 43 15.17 -6.94 -8.75
N GLY A 44 15.86 -6.38 -7.74
CA GLY A 44 16.89 -5.35 -7.94
C GLY A 44 16.37 -3.97 -8.38
N GLY A 45 15.06 -3.80 -8.49
CA GLY A 45 14.42 -2.52 -8.81
C GLY A 45 14.30 -1.60 -7.58
N PRO A 46 13.89 -0.34 -7.79
CA PRO A 46 13.73 0.61 -6.70
C PRO A 46 12.67 0.12 -5.70
N SER A 47 13.00 0.30 -4.42
CA SER A 47 12.06 0.09 -3.32
C SER A 47 11.16 1.30 -3.22
N PHE A 48 9.85 1.08 -3.30
CA PHE A 48 8.84 2.10 -3.01
C PHE A 48 8.31 1.86 -1.59
N GLY A 49 8.04 2.92 -0.86
CA GLY A 49 7.68 2.85 0.57
C GLY A 49 8.83 2.52 1.53
N GLY A 50 9.94 1.95 1.03
CA GLY A 50 11.07 1.50 1.86
C GLY A 50 10.65 0.43 2.87
N LEU A 51 11.61 -0.04 3.67
CA LEU A 51 11.32 -0.84 4.88
C LEU A 51 10.81 0.03 6.04
N ASN A 52 10.45 1.29 5.77
CA ASN A 52 9.96 2.20 6.80
C ASN A 52 8.53 1.82 7.17
N PRO A 53 8.17 1.89 8.46
CA PRO A 53 6.81 1.67 8.88
C PRO A 53 5.89 2.71 8.23
N TYR A 54 4.73 2.27 7.79
CA TYR A 54 3.60 3.16 7.52
C TYR A 54 2.81 3.30 8.82
N GLU A 55 2.58 4.54 9.25
CA GLU A 55 1.88 4.86 10.50
C GLU A 55 0.56 5.55 10.18
N LEU A 56 -0.51 5.12 10.85
CA LEU A 56 -1.85 5.69 10.70
C LEU A 56 -2.56 5.66 12.04
N THR A 57 -3.06 6.82 12.47
CA THR A 57 -3.84 6.96 13.70
C THR A 57 -5.33 6.78 13.39
N PHE A 58 -6.02 5.99 14.18
CA PHE A 58 -7.48 5.87 14.12
C PHE A 58 -8.08 6.67 15.28
N ASP A 59 -8.92 7.66 14.99
CA ASP A 59 -9.55 8.53 16.01
C ASP A 59 -11.03 8.21 16.26
N THR A 60 -11.60 7.32 15.47
CA THR A 60 -12.97 6.82 15.62
C THR A 60 -12.95 5.35 16.06
N PRO A 61 -13.71 4.95 17.11
CA PRO A 61 -13.91 3.54 17.44
C PRO A 61 -14.64 2.80 16.32
N GLY A 62 -14.23 1.57 16.04
CA GLY A 62 -14.81 0.77 14.96
C GLY A 62 -13.99 -0.45 14.58
N GLU A 63 -14.51 -1.20 13.61
CA GLU A 63 -13.82 -2.32 12.96
C GLU A 63 -13.46 -1.91 11.53
N TYR A 64 -12.19 -2.06 11.17
CA TYR A 64 -11.64 -1.62 9.89
C TYR A 64 -10.91 -2.77 9.20
N SER A 65 -11.33 -3.12 7.99
CA SER A 65 -10.65 -4.11 7.16
C SER A 65 -9.34 -3.51 6.61
N TYR A 66 -8.23 -4.21 6.87
CA TYR A 66 -6.91 -3.88 6.34
C TYR A 66 -6.45 -5.03 5.45
N TYR A 67 -5.91 -4.71 4.27
CA TYR A 67 -5.41 -5.72 3.35
C TYR A 67 -4.29 -5.17 2.46
N CYS A 68 -3.42 -6.06 2.00
CA CYS A 68 -2.42 -5.72 0.99
C CYS A 68 -3.05 -5.86 -0.40
N ILE A 69 -3.16 -4.75 -1.15
CA ILE A 69 -3.76 -4.72 -2.49
C ILE A 69 -3.09 -5.66 -3.50
N LEU A 70 -1.83 -6.02 -3.27
CA LEU A 70 -1.04 -6.92 -4.14
C LEU A 70 -1.27 -8.40 -3.83
N HIS A 71 -1.64 -8.74 -2.60
CA HIS A 71 -1.62 -10.11 -2.08
C HIS A 71 -2.92 -10.54 -1.40
N ALA A 72 -3.97 -9.75 -1.53
CA ALA A 72 -5.33 -10.08 -1.13
C ALA A 72 -6.30 -9.85 -2.29
N SER A 73 -7.41 -10.56 -2.27
CA SER A 73 -8.47 -10.46 -3.28
C SER A 73 -9.53 -9.41 -2.94
N GLY A 74 -9.30 -8.61 -1.90
CA GLY A 74 -10.16 -7.52 -1.43
C GLY A 74 -10.20 -7.47 0.10
N PRO A 75 -10.97 -6.52 0.68
CA PRO A 75 -11.09 -6.35 2.13
C PRO A 75 -11.55 -7.62 2.86
N GLU A 76 -12.48 -8.37 2.24
CA GLU A 76 -13.08 -9.59 2.80
C GLU A 76 -12.59 -10.86 2.07
N GLY A 77 -11.58 -10.73 1.21
CA GLY A 77 -11.10 -11.82 0.35
C GLY A 77 -9.96 -12.62 0.97
N PRO A 78 -9.69 -13.86 0.50
CA PRO A 78 -8.50 -14.59 0.89
C PRO A 78 -7.21 -13.83 0.54
N GLY A 79 -6.16 -14.07 1.33
CA GLY A 79 -4.82 -13.54 1.15
C GLY A 79 -4.33 -12.76 2.36
N MET A 80 -3.49 -11.75 2.12
CA MET A 80 -2.94 -10.89 3.18
C MET A 80 -3.96 -9.82 3.60
N ALA A 81 -4.87 -10.21 4.49
CA ALA A 81 -5.90 -9.34 5.06
C ALA A 81 -6.04 -9.56 6.58
N GLY A 82 -6.64 -8.58 7.26
CA GLY A 82 -6.93 -8.61 8.69
C GLY A 82 -7.88 -7.50 9.12
N THR A 83 -8.26 -7.48 10.39
CA THR A 83 -9.19 -6.50 10.96
C THR A 83 -8.50 -5.71 12.07
N ILE A 84 -8.61 -4.40 12.02
CA ILE A 84 -8.20 -3.49 13.08
C ILE A 84 -9.45 -3.14 13.91
N ILE A 85 -9.38 -3.36 15.22
CA ILE A 85 -10.46 -3.03 16.16
C ILE A 85 -9.99 -1.89 17.05
N VAL A 86 -10.68 -0.75 16.97
CA VAL A 86 -10.43 0.46 17.76
C VAL A 86 -11.57 0.62 18.77
N ARG A 87 -11.24 0.85 20.04
CA ARG A 87 -12.20 0.90 21.16
C ARG A 87 -12.18 2.25 21.85
#